data_AF-A0A0A1HQ68-F1
#
_entry.id   AF-A0A0A1HQ68-F1
#
_cell.length_a   1.000
_cell.length_b   1.000
_cell.length_c   1.000
_cell.angle_alpha   90.00
_cell.angle_beta   90.00
_cell.angle_gamma   90.00
#
_symmetry.space_group_name_H-M   'P 1'
#
loop_
_entity.id
_entity.type
_entity.pdbx_description
1 polymer ?
#
loop_
_entity_poly.entity_id
_entity_poly.type
_entity_poly.pdbx_seq_one_letter_code
_entity_poly.pdbx_strand_id
1 'polypeptide(L)' 'MTKRLSFSLDLNENDLDALQTVLANPRAVATAVAPNDPWEHARIVDVLVEMAGTVAVALKPTMDCESPG' A
#
# COMPACT_ATOMS: atom_id res chain seq x y z
N MET A 1 -19.11 0.23 -9.94
CA MET A 1 -18.20 0.64 -11.04
C MET A 1 -16.79 0.64 -10.46
N THR A 2 -15.86 -0.09 -11.05
CA THR A 2 -14.48 -0.22 -10.53
C THR A 2 -13.51 0.32 -11.57
N LYS A 3 -12.52 1.13 -11.14
CA LYS A 3 -11.44 1.62 -11.99
C LYS A 3 -10.13 1.03 -11.47
N ARG A 4 -9.34 0.43 -12.36
CA ARG A 4 -7.97 0.03 -12.04
C ARG A 4 -7.04 1.20 -12.33
N LEU A 5 -6.22 1.56 -11.37
CA LEU A 5 -5.20 2.60 -11.51
C LEU A 5 -3.81 1.94 -11.51
N SER A 6 -2.88 2.52 -12.26
CA SER A 6 -1.48 2.13 -12.26
C SER A 6 -0.66 3.39 -12.01
N PHE A 7 0.17 3.36 -10.98
CA PHE A 7 1.04 4.46 -10.59
C PHE A 7 2.49 4.03 -10.73
N SER A 8 3.32 4.91 -11.30
CA SER A 8 4.77 4.81 -11.21
C SER A 8 5.21 5.80 -10.14
N LEU A 9 5.80 5.30 -9.06
CA LEU A 9 6.31 6.09 -7.95
C LEU A 9 7.82 5.90 -7.88
N ASP A 10 8.57 6.98 -8.09
CA ASP A 10 9.99 7.03 -7.81
C ASP A 10 10.18 7.47 -6.35
N LEU A 11 10.47 6.52 -5.48
CA LEU A 11 10.65 6.75 -4.04
C LEU A 11 12.13 6.57 -3.69
N ASN A 12 12.69 7.50 -2.92
CA ASN A 12 13.94 7.23 -2.22
C ASN A 12 13.67 6.36 -0.97
N GLU A 13 14.73 5.98 -0.26
CA GLU A 13 14.62 5.12 0.92
C GLU A 13 13.75 5.73 2.04
N ASN A 14 13.83 7.05 2.25
CA ASN A 14 13.03 7.74 3.28
C ASN A 14 11.55 7.78 2.91
N ASP A 15 11.25 8.07 1.64
CA ASP A 15 9.88 8.12 1.14
C ASP A 15 9.25 6.73 1.14
N LEU A 16 10.04 5.70 0.83
CA LEU A 16 9.61 4.31 0.91
C LEU A 16 9.34 3.87 2.35
N ASP A 17 10.18 4.26 3.31
CA ASP A 17 9.96 3.98 4.74
C ASP A 17 8.70 4.71 5.26
N ALA A 18 8.52 5.97 4.87
CA ALA A 18 7.32 6.74 5.19
C ALA A 18 6.05 6.06 4.63
N LEU A 19 6.09 5.60 3.38
CA LEU A 19 4.97 4.86 2.77
C LEU A 19 4.68 3.56 3.51
N GLN A 20 5.71 2.77 3.84
CA GLN A 20 5.54 1.55 4.63
C GLN A 20 4.94 1.83 6.00
N THR A 21 5.35 2.91 6.66
CA THR A 21 4.81 3.32 7.97
C THR A 21 3.31 3.64 7.88
N VAL A 22 2.89 4.38 6.85
CA VAL A 22 1.46 4.68 6.61
C VAL A 22 0.66 3.41 6.37
N LEU A 23 1.21 2.49 5.57
CA LEU A 23 0.54 1.24 5.18
C LEU A 23 0.60 0.15 6.28
N ALA A 24 1.45 0.30 7.30
CA ALA A 24 1.55 -0.64 8.42
C ALA A 24 0.31 -0.62 9.34
N ASN A 25 -0.42 0.50 9.41
CA ASN A 25 -1.66 0.59 10.17
C ASN A 25 -2.77 1.38 9.43
N PRO A 26 -3.43 0.75 8.44
CA PRO A 26 -4.52 1.36 7.68
C PRO A 26 -5.68 1.90 8.53
N ARG A 27 -5.97 1.22 9.65
CA ARG A 27 -7.05 1.63 10.57
C ARG A 27 -6.72 2.93 11.29
N ALA A 28 -5.47 3.12 11.72
CA ALA A 28 -5.08 4.37 12.35
C ALA A 28 -5.23 5.56 11.39
N VAL A 29 -4.86 5.36 10.12
CA VAL A 29 -5.04 6.37 9.06
C VAL A 29 -6.53 6.65 8.83
N ALA A 30 -7.35 5.61 8.71
CA ALA A 30 -8.80 5.76 8.52
C ALA A 30 -9.48 6.47 9.69
N THR A 31 -9.10 6.17 10.93
CA THR A 31 -9.59 6.87 12.13
C THR A 31 -9.21 8.36 12.11
N ALA A 32 -8.03 8.70 11.59
CA ALA A 32 -7.59 10.09 11.50
C ALA A 32 -8.34 10.88 10.41
N VAL A 33 -8.65 10.24 9.28
CA VAL A 33 -9.29 10.88 8.12
C VAL A 33 -10.81 10.94 8.23
N ALA A 34 -11.46 9.85 8.67
CA ALA A 34 -12.91 9.72 8.73
C ALA A 34 -13.37 9.22 10.12
N PRO A 35 -13.13 9.98 11.21
CA PRO A 35 -13.42 9.52 12.58
C PRO A 35 -14.92 9.28 12.85
N ASN A 36 -15.80 9.98 12.12
CA ASN A 36 -17.25 9.96 12.37
C ASN A 36 -18.07 9.30 11.26
N ASP A 37 -17.42 8.82 10.18
CA ASP A 37 -18.08 8.14 9.09
C ASP A 37 -17.58 6.69 8.99
N PRO A 38 -18.34 5.71 9.51
CA PRO A 38 -17.92 4.31 9.50
C PRO A 38 -17.82 3.72 8.08
N TRP A 39 -18.56 4.27 7.12
CA TRP A 39 -18.55 3.81 5.73
C TRP A 39 -17.33 4.34 4.99
N GLU A 40 -17.00 5.61 5.19
CA GLU A 40 -15.76 6.18 4.66
C GLU A 40 -14.53 5.57 5.32
N HIS A 41 -14.56 5.35 6.64
CA HIS A 41 -13.50 4.63 7.35
C HIS A 41 -13.26 3.24 6.73
N ALA A 42 -14.31 2.44 6.53
CA ALA A 42 -14.18 1.13 5.90
C ALA A 42 -13.55 1.22 4.50
N ARG A 43 -14.00 2.16 3.67
CA ARG A 43 -13.46 2.38 2.32
C ARG A 43 -11.97 2.75 2.35
N ILE A 44 -11.55 3.61 3.27
CA ILE A 44 -10.15 4.00 3.41
C ILE A 44 -9.29 2.81 3.82
N VAL A 45 -9.76 2.01 4.78
CA VAL A 45 -9.05 0.78 5.20
C VAL A 45 -8.87 -0.16 4.01
N ASP A 46 -9.93 -0.41 3.24
CA ASP A 46 -9.88 -1.33 2.10
C ASP A 46 -8.85 -0.86 1.04
N VAL A 47 -8.87 0.42 0.69
CA VAL A 47 -7.90 1.01 -0.27
C VAL A 47 -6.46 0.86 0.23
N LEU A 48 -6.20 1.21 1.49
CA LEU A 48 -4.86 1.14 2.07
C LEU A 48 -4.36 -0.31 2.20
N VAL A 49 -5.24 -1.26 2.49
CA VAL A 49 -4.90 -2.70 2.50
C VAL A 49 -4.53 -3.18 1.10
N GLU A 50 -5.28 -2.78 0.07
CA GLU A 50 -4.96 -3.11 -1.34
C GLU A 50 -3.61 -2.52 -1.76
N MET A 51 -3.33 -1.26 -1.37
CA MET A 51 -2.05 -0.62 -1.60
C MET A 51 -0.91 -1.34 -0.88
N ALA A 52 -1.09 -1.71 0.39
CA ALA A 52 -0.10 -2.45 1.17
C ALA A 52 0.26 -3.79 0.51
N GLY A 53 -0.73 -4.52 0.00
CA GLY A 53 -0.51 -5.75 -0.76
C GLY A 53 0.30 -5.51 -2.03
N THR A 54 -0.04 -4.46 -2.78
CA THR A 54 0.67 -4.10 -4.03
C THR A 54 2.12 -3.69 -3.77
N VAL A 55 2.35 -2.85 -2.75
CA VAL A 55 3.71 -2.42 -2.35
C VAL A 55 4.52 -3.62 -1.85
N ALA A 56 3.94 -4.50 -1.03
CA ALA A 56 4.63 -5.70 -0.57
C ALA A 56 5.04 -6.63 -1.71
N VAL A 57 4.25 -6.74 -2.78
CA VAL A 57 4.62 -7.49 -3.98
C VAL A 57 5.78 -6.82 -4.72
N ALA A 58 5.75 -5.50 -4.86
CA ALA A 58 6.81 -4.74 -5.53
C ALA A 58 8.15 -4.78 -4.78
N LEU A 59 8.13 -4.87 -3.44
CA LEU A 59 9.32 -4.90 -2.59
C LEU A 59 9.90 -6.31 -2.40
N LYS A 60 9.18 -7.37 -2.79
CA LYS A 60 9.76 -8.71 -2.76
C LYS A 60 10.95 -8.75 -3.72
N PRO A 61 12.13 -9.20 -3.29
CA PRO A 61 13.25 -9.37 -4.19
C PRO A 61 12.81 -10.33 -5.30
N THR A 62 12.96 -9.91 -6.55
CA THR A 62 12.90 -10.80 -7.70
C THR A 62 14.03 -11.81 -7.51
N MET A 63 13.73 -12.94 -6.89
CA MET A 63 14.63 -14.09 -6.94
C MET A 63 14.53 -14.61 -8.37
N ASP A 64 15.28 -13.97 -9.27
CA ASP A 64 15.63 -14.56 -10.54
C ASP A 64 16.42 -15.83 -10.21
N CYS A 65 15.71 -16.97 -10.21
CA CYS A 65 16.35 -18.28 -10.28
C CYS A 65 17.04 -18.37 -11.64
N GLU A 66 18.25 -17.84 -11.74
CA GLU A 66 19.18 -18.19 -12.79
C GLU A 66 19.43 -19.70 -12.67
N SER A 67 18.89 -20.48 -13.61
CA SER A 67 19.19 -21.91 -13.72
C SER A 67 20.65 -22.07 -14.10
N PRO A 68 21.44 -22.93 -13.43
CA PRO A 68 22.76 -23.25 -13.90
C PRO A 68 22.62 -24.11 -15.17
N GLY A 69 23.13 -23.59 -16.28
CA GLY A 69 23.33 -24.37 -17.51
C GLY A 69 24.46 -25.38 -17.37
#